data_AF-A0A7J2VA45-F1
#
_entry.id   AF-A0A7J2VA45-F1
#
_cell.length_a   1.000
_cell.length_b   1.000
_cell.length_c   1.000
_cell.angle_alpha   90.00
_cell.angle_beta   90.00
_cell.angle_gamma   90.00
#
_symmetry.space_group_name_H-M   'P 1'
#
loop_
_entity.id
_entity.type
_entity.pdbx_description
1 polymer ?
#
loop_
_entity_poly.entity_id
_entity_poly.type
_entity_poly.pdbx_seq_one_letter_code
_entity_poly.pdbx_strand_id
1 'polypeptide(L)'
;MLEELVLYLEKETSGYLERLLPPRTDYSVSISINKEREGVDVALEVSIRGRLEEFREEARDAVSYARRKLIDWLEAYKSKSTHGYHVEST
;
A
#
# COMPACT_ATOMS: atom_id res chain seq x y z
N MET A 1 3.07 -13.83 2.17
CA MET A 1 3.08 -12.74 3.19
C MET A 1 3.48 -11.39 2.60
N LEU A 2 4.73 -11.17 2.14
CA LEU A 2 5.13 -9.87 1.55
C LEU A 2 4.51 -9.64 0.16
N GLU A 3 4.48 -10.66 -0.70
CA GLU A 3 3.84 -10.57 -2.02
C GLU A 3 2.32 -10.32 -1.90
N GLU A 4 1.67 -10.93 -0.92
CA GLU A 4 0.24 -10.70 -0.65
C GLU A 4 -0.02 -9.27 -0.17
N LEU A 5 0.91 -8.68 0.59
CA LEU A 5 0.86 -7.28 0.99
C LEU A 5 1.02 -6.35 -0.21
N VAL A 6 1.97 -6.64 -1.11
CA VAL A 6 2.16 -5.89 -2.36
C VAL A 6 0.87 -5.91 -3.17
N LEU A 7 0.33 -7.09 -3.47
CA LEU A 7 -0.91 -7.26 -4.24
C LEU A 7 -2.11 -6.56 -3.58
N TYR A 8 -2.22 -6.65 -2.26
CA TYR A 8 -3.26 -5.97 -1.49
C TYR A 8 -3.18 -4.45 -1.65
N LEU A 9 -1.99 -3.88 -1.44
CA LEU A 9 -1.80 -2.44 -1.51
C LEU A 9 -1.94 -1.92 -2.95
N GLU A 10 -1.47 -2.65 -3.95
CA GLU A 10 -1.65 -2.30 -5.36
C GLU A 10 -3.13 -2.25 -5.70
N LYS A 11 -3.90 -3.27 -5.29
CA LYS A 11 -5.34 -3.34 -5.53
C LYS A 11 -6.11 -2.22 -4.82
N GLU A 12 -5.82 -1.98 -3.55
CA GLU A 12 -6.46 -0.91 -2.77
C GLU A 12 -6.18 0.48 -3.35
N THR A 13 -4.93 0.72 -3.75
CA THR A 13 -4.49 2.00 -4.31
C THR A 13 -5.06 2.22 -5.71
N SER A 14 -5.11 1.16 -6.52
CA SER A 14 -5.75 1.20 -7.84
C SER A 14 -7.25 1.50 -7.71
N GLY A 15 -7.94 0.81 -6.81
CA GLY A 15 -9.36 1.07 -6.54
C GLY A 15 -9.63 2.49 -5.98
N TYR A 16 -8.66 3.09 -5.29
CA TYR A 16 -8.74 4.49 -4.87
C TYR A 16 -8.58 5.44 -6.07
N LEU A 17 -7.61 5.20 -6.95
CA LEU A 17 -7.40 5.98 -8.16
C LEU A 17 -8.58 5.89 -9.14
N GLU A 18 -9.21 4.73 -9.30
CA GLU A 18 -10.41 4.56 -10.15
C GLU A 18 -11.59 5.43 -9.71
N ARG A 19 -11.66 5.79 -8.41
CA ARG A 19 -12.72 6.63 -7.87
C ARG A 19 -12.43 8.12 -8.04
N LEU A 20 -11.16 8.49 -8.13
CA LEU A 20 -10.72 9.88 -8.27
C LEU A 20 -10.56 10.28 -9.73
N LEU A 21 -9.98 9.40 -10.54
CA LEU A 21 -9.62 9.71 -11.91
C LEU A 21 -10.82 9.61 -12.86
N PRO A 22 -10.86 10.45 -13.91
CA PRO A 22 -11.83 10.30 -14.98
C PRO A 22 -11.79 8.88 -15.58
N PRO A 23 -12.94 8.35 -16.02
CA PRO A 23 -12.97 7.05 -16.69
C PRO A 23 -12.04 7.04 -17.90
N ARG A 24 -11.31 5.93 -18.09
CA ARG A 24 -10.30 5.71 -19.14
C ARG A 24 -8.97 6.45 -18.96
N THR A 25 -8.71 7.02 -17.78
CA THR A 25 -7.36 7.49 -17.44
C THR A 25 -6.43 6.28 -17.33
N ASP A 26 -5.33 6.29 -18.09
CA ASP A 26 -4.31 5.25 -18.01
C ASP A 26 -3.42 5.52 -16.81
N TYR A 27 -3.31 4.57 -15.88
CA TYR A 27 -2.47 4.69 -14.70
C TYR A 27 -1.86 3.33 -14.36
N SER A 28 -0.74 3.35 -13.66
CA SER A 28 -0.10 2.17 -13.09
C SER A 28 0.31 2.45 -11.65
N VAL A 29 0.00 1.51 -10.77
CA VAL A 29 0.52 1.48 -9.40
C VAL A 29 1.51 0.34 -9.33
N SER A 30 2.66 0.59 -8.71
CA SER A 30 3.67 -0.43 -8.49
C SER A 30 4.24 -0.30 -7.08
N ILE A 31 4.27 -1.41 -6.35
CA ILE A 31 4.78 -1.45 -4.98
C ILE A 31 5.92 -2.44 -4.89
N SER A 32 7.07 -1.95 -4.45
CA SER A 32 8.25 -2.76 -4.23
C SER A 32 8.61 -2.75 -2.76
N ILE A 33 8.72 -3.94 -2.17
CA ILE A 33 9.12 -4.12 -0.78
C ILE A 33 10.46 -4.85 -0.77
N ASN A 34 11.51 -4.15 -0.35
CA ASN A 34 12.86 -4.69 -0.22
C ASN A 34 13.18 -4.94 1.25
N LYS A 35 13.53 -6.17 1.60
CA LYS A 35 13.99 -6.49 2.94
C LYS A 35 15.48 -6.16 3.05
N GLU A 36 15.79 -5.14 3.82
CA GLU A 36 17.15 -4.75 4.16
C GLU A 36 17.61 -5.45 5.44
N ARG A 37 18.92 -5.41 5.74
CA ARG A 37 19.49 -6.10 6.92
C ARG A 37 18.88 -5.64 8.25
N GLU A 38 18.50 -4.38 8.35
CA GLU A 38 18.01 -3.75 9.58
C GLU A 38 16.53 -3.33 9.49
N GLY A 39 15.83 -3.66 8.40
CA GLY A 39 14.46 -3.18 8.21
C GLY A 39 13.82 -3.64 6.91
N VAL A 40 12.69 -3.02 6.61
CA VAL A 40 11.96 -3.24 5.36
C VAL A 40 11.84 -1.87 4.70
N ASP A 41 12.46 -1.74 3.52
CA ASP A 41 12.26 -0.60 2.64
C ASP A 41 11.02 -0.85 1.79
N VAL A 42 10.17 0.16 1.67
CA VAL A 42 8.95 0.08 0.88
C VAL A 42 8.92 1.26 -0.07
N ALA A 43 9.09 0.96 -1.35
CA ALA A 43 8.93 1.91 -2.44
C ALA A 43 7.53 1.77 -3.03
N LEU A 44 6.82 2.89 -3.08
CA LEU A 44 5.51 3.00 -3.71
C LEU A 44 5.63 3.99 -4.87
N GLU A 45 5.30 3.51 -6.06
CA GLU A 45 5.24 4.33 -7.26
C GLU A 45 3.81 4.37 -7.80
N VAL A 46 3.34 5.58 -8.09
CA VAL A 46 2.08 5.83 -8.77
C VAL A 46 2.40 6.64 -10.02
N SER A 47 2.13 6.06 -11.17
CA SER A 47 2.34 6.69 -12.47
C SER A 47 1.00 6.86 -13.15
N ILE A 48 0.62 8.10 -13.47
CA ILE A 48 -0.61 8.41 -14.19
C ILE A 48 -0.22 8.92 -15.57
N ARG A 49 -0.61 8.21 -16.64
CA ARG A 49 -0.38 8.64 -18.01
C ARG A 49 -1.47 9.64 -18.41
N GLY A 50 -1.06 10.90 -18.45
CA GLY A 50 -1.89 12.05 -18.82
C GLY A 50 -1.08 13.33 -18.76
N ARG A 51 -1.73 14.49 -18.78
CA ARG A 51 -1.04 15.75 -18.44
C ARG A 51 -0.74 15.72 -16.94
N LEU A 52 0.53 15.51 -16.61
CA LEU A 52 1.00 15.30 -15.23
C LEU A 52 0.62 16.44 -14.26
N GLU A 53 0.38 17.64 -14.79
CA GLU A 53 -0.09 18.80 -14.03
C GLU A 53 -1.55 18.69 -13.57
N GLU A 54 -2.40 17.94 -14.28
CA GLU A 54 -3.83 17.81 -13.95
C GLU A 54 -4.08 16.83 -12.81
N PHE A 55 -3.22 15.81 -12.63
CA PHE A 55 -3.48 14.70 -11.69
C PHE A 55 -2.47 14.62 -10.54
N ARG A 56 -1.74 15.72 -10.29
CA ARG A 56 -0.66 15.75 -9.30
C ARG A 56 -1.18 15.54 -7.88
N GLU A 57 -2.32 16.12 -7.56
CA GLU A 57 -2.93 16.02 -6.23
C GLU A 57 -3.47 14.60 -6.01
N GLU A 58 -4.11 14.02 -7.01
CA GLU A 58 -4.64 12.65 -7.02
C GLU A 58 -3.52 11.62 -6.86
N ALA A 59 -2.39 11.79 -7.57
CA ALA A 59 -1.22 10.94 -7.40
C ALA A 59 -0.66 11.02 -5.97
N ARG A 60 -0.56 12.23 -5.41
CA ARG A 60 -0.08 12.45 -4.04
C ARG A 60 -1.02 11.86 -3.00
N ASP A 61 -2.32 11.98 -3.22
CA ASP A 61 -3.35 11.42 -2.35
C ASP A 61 -3.36 9.90 -2.41
N ALA A 62 -3.19 9.31 -3.60
CA ALA A 62 -3.06 7.87 -3.76
C ALA A 62 -1.82 7.33 -3.02
N VAL A 63 -0.68 8.02 -3.12
CA VAL A 63 0.53 7.67 -2.35
C VAL A 63 0.27 7.74 -0.85
N SER A 64 -0.40 8.81 -0.40
CA SER A 64 -0.75 8.99 1.01
C SER A 64 -1.73 7.92 1.51
N TYR A 65 -2.70 7.53 0.68
CA TYR A 65 -3.66 6.48 0.97
C TYR A 65 -2.98 5.12 1.13
N ALA A 66 -2.16 4.73 0.17
CA ALA A 66 -1.39 3.48 0.20
C ALA A 66 -0.48 3.40 1.44
N ARG A 67 0.19 4.50 1.81
CA ARG A 67 1.00 4.58 3.03
C ARG A 67 0.16 4.32 4.28
N ARG A 68 -1.05 4.90 4.38
CA ARG A 68 -1.95 4.63 5.52
C ARG A 68 -2.37 3.17 5.56
N LYS A 69 -2.74 2.57 4.42
CA LYS A 69 -3.09 1.15 4.34
C LYS A 69 -1.96 0.22 4.74
N LEU A 70 -0.73 0.57 4.38
CA LEU A 70 0.46 -0.17 4.83
C LEU A 70 0.61 -0.11 6.36
N ILE A 71 0.44 1.08 6.96
CA ILE A 71 0.51 1.24 8.42
C ILE A 71 -0.60 0.44 9.10
N ASP A 72 -1.86 0.58 8.66
CA ASP A 72 -3.01 -0.15 9.21
C ASP A 72 -2.77 -1.67 9.17
N TRP A 73 -2.23 -2.17 8.06
CA TRP A 73 -1.89 -3.60 7.91
C TRP A 73 -0.81 -4.03 8.90
N LEU A 74 0.26 -3.24 9.05
CA LEU A 74 1.36 -3.52 10.00
C LEU A 74 0.89 -3.50 11.45
N GLU A 75 -0.01 -2.57 11.81
CA GLU A 75 -0.61 -2.50 13.15
C GLU A 75 -1.51 -3.71 13.43
N ALA A 76 -2.38 -4.08 12.47
CA ALA A 76 -3.21 -5.28 12.58
C ALA A 76 -2.37 -6.56 12.68
N TYR A 77 -1.24 -6.63 11.96
CA TYR A 77 -0.31 -7.74 12.04
C TYR A 77 0.33 -7.85 13.43
N LYS A 78 0.83 -6.73 13.98
CA LYS A 78 1.38 -6.68 15.36
C LYS A 78 0.33 -7.13 16.37
N SER A 79 -0.90 -6.63 16.27
CA SER A 79 -1.99 -6.98 17.19
C SER A 79 -2.35 -8.47 17.15
N LYS A 80 -2.27 -9.12 15.99
CA LYS A 80 -2.49 -10.58 15.87
C LYS A 80 -1.36 -11.40 16.47
N SER A 81 -0.11 -10.95 16.36
CA SER A 81 1.04 -11.62 17.00
C SER A 81 1.04 -11.50 18.53
N THR A 82 0.42 -10.48 19.11
CA THR A 82 0.33 -10.33 20.58
C THR A 82 -0.68 -11.29 21.23
N HIS A 83 -1.57 -11.94 20.47
CA HIS A 83 -2.61 -12.84 21.01
C HIS A 83 -2.26 -14.34 20.91
N GLY A 84 -1.01 -14.69 20.57
CA GLY A 84 -0.54 -16.07 20.36
C GLY A 84 0.34 -16.67 21.46
N TYR A 85 0.51 -15.98 22.60
CA TYR A 85 1.26 -16.50 23.75
C TYR A 85 0.40 -16.45 25.02
N HIS A 86 -0.62 -17.31 25.08
CA HIS A 86 -1.05 -17.85 26.37
C HIS A 86 -0.56 -19.28 26.45
N VAL A 87 0.59 -19.43 27.12
CA VAL A 87 1.11 -20.70 27.58
C VAL A 87 0.18 -21.13 28.71
N GLU A 88 -0.79 -22.00 28.43
CA GLU A 88 -1.38 -22.79 29.50
C GLU A 88 -0.45 -23.97 29.75
N SER A 89 0.55 -23.73 30.59
CA SER A 89 1.14 -24.78 31.41
C SER A 89 0.24 -24.95 32.63
N THR A 90 -0.55 -26.02 32.69
CA THR A 90 -0.85 -26.79 33.92
C THR A 90 -1.42 -28.14 33.52
#